data_AF-A0A1J5TW89-F1
#
_entry.id   AF-A0A1J5TW89-F1
#
_cell.length_a   1.000
_cell.length_b   1.000
_cell.length_c   1.000
_cell.angle_alpha   90.00
_cell.angle_beta   90.00
_cell.angle_gamma   90.00
#
_symmetry.space_group_name_H-M   'P 1'
#
loop_
_entity.id
_entity.type
_entity.pdbx_description
1 polymer ?
#
loop_
_entity_poly.entity_id
_entity_poly.type
_entity_poly.pdbx_seq_one_letter_code
_entity_poly.pdbx_strand_id
1 'polypeptide(L)'
;MLTPEDTLRLNVLIATCVAIRVDVYKLVVVGLTPDQKEQTITLNPTADSSKTIQAAQKLLVSKVLGSMGGYPSYLKRWSRMGQVGSTNLKSLLKIGNIEAVVAVANSQNLDDEVLDLVWWCATNTDQQAEIGRFLLTRDFVVKHTVGKQIADYLLEFLPFTDDTTQLIDTANLLLQGDLISQQARDRLWKQGQRKTAFLVGFIERMAGNLPNNNNTIALGTSSKELDYVNSEQGQIMLQTIAHILKKINQEHVLYRTLEVLGSCLSHPMIQPLADIQHCQHQAQTVAKQLGLEDEKIKARLLLASASEQLAVSTISAHSLAGSAIRKKLANVLTPIQDALKLLTTP
;
A
#
# COMPACT_ATOMS: atom_id res chain seq x y z
N MET A 1 17.22 13.29 33.09
CA MET A 1 16.94 14.74 33.11
C MET A 1 17.78 15.38 32.03
N LEU A 2 17.32 16.47 31.42
CA LEU A 2 18.14 17.21 30.46
C LEU A 2 19.18 18.04 31.21
N THR A 3 20.36 18.20 30.62
CA THR A 3 21.32 19.18 31.13
C THR A 3 20.79 20.60 30.91
N PRO A 4 21.25 21.60 31.69
CA PRO A 4 20.91 23.00 31.44
C PRO A 4 21.32 23.46 30.03
N GLU A 5 22.46 22.96 29.53
CA GLU A 5 22.93 23.23 28.18
C GLU A 5 21.98 22.66 27.12
N ASP A 6 21.61 21.38 27.22
CA ASP A 6 20.67 20.75 26.27
C ASP A 6 19.31 21.48 26.29
N THR A 7 18.85 21.89 27.48
CA THR A 7 17.60 22.64 27.62
C THR A 7 17.66 23.98 26.89
N LEU A 8 18.77 24.73 27.03
CA LEU A 8 18.96 25.99 26.32
C LEU A 8 19.00 25.78 24.80
N ARG A 9 19.80 24.80 24.35
CA ARG A 9 19.97 24.50 22.92
C ARG A 9 18.65 24.07 22.28
N LEU A 10 17.86 23.22 22.94
CA LEU A 10 16.54 22.82 22.48
C LEU A 10 15.56 24.00 22.39
N ASN A 11 15.57 24.92 23.36
CA ASN A 11 14.73 26.12 23.29
C ASN A 11 15.08 27.02 22.10
N VAL A 12 16.38 27.19 21.81
CA VAL A 12 16.84 27.93 20.62
C VAL A 12 16.40 27.24 19.33
N LEU A 13 16.52 25.90 19.28
CA LEU A 13 16.10 25.11 18.12
C LEU A 13 14.59 25.25 17.88
N ILE A 14 13.75 25.19 18.91
CA ILE A 14 12.30 25.43 18.80
C ILE A 14 12.00 26.84 18.28
N ALA A 15 12.73 27.86 18.70
CA ALA A 15 12.47 29.23 18.28
C ALA A 15 12.86 29.49 16.81
N THR A 16 13.88 28.79 16.31
CA THR A 16 14.50 29.06 15.01
C THR A 16 14.06 28.11 13.89
N CYS A 17 13.51 26.94 14.23
CA CYS A 17 13.15 25.91 13.26
C CYS A 17 11.64 25.86 12.96
N VAL A 18 11.31 25.44 11.74
CA VAL A 18 9.94 25.22 11.25
C VAL A 18 9.45 23.78 11.49
N ALA A 19 10.38 22.83 11.62
CA ALA A 19 10.09 21.43 11.91
C ALA A 19 11.22 20.82 12.76
N ILE A 20 10.90 19.78 13.54
CA ILE A 20 11.85 19.12 14.44
C ILE A 20 11.61 17.61 14.38
N ARG A 21 12.68 16.85 14.14
CA ARG A 21 12.69 15.39 14.25
C ARG A 21 13.68 14.94 15.32
N VAL A 22 13.37 13.82 15.97
CA VAL A 22 14.21 13.23 17.01
C VAL A 22 14.61 11.84 16.54
N ASP A 23 15.92 11.63 16.37
CA ASP A 23 16.49 10.31 16.09
C ASP A 23 16.84 9.67 17.43
N VAL A 24 15.97 8.74 17.86
CA VAL A 24 16.06 8.08 19.16
C VAL A 24 17.26 7.14 19.26
N TYR A 25 17.75 6.63 18.12
CA TYR A 25 18.89 5.72 18.06
C TYR A 25 20.21 6.45 18.15
N LYS A 26 20.32 7.60 17.49
CA LYS A 26 21.53 8.44 17.51
C LYS A 26 21.55 9.44 18.66
N LEU A 27 20.45 9.56 19.41
CA LEU A 27 20.26 10.57 20.46
C LEU A 27 20.50 11.99 19.95
N VAL A 28 19.99 12.28 18.75
CA VAL A 28 20.08 13.62 18.16
C VAL A 28 18.71 14.23 17.94
N VAL A 29 18.61 15.54 18.18
CA VAL A 29 17.47 16.36 17.79
C VAL A 29 17.91 17.20 16.61
N VAL A 30 17.19 17.08 15.50
CA VAL A 30 17.46 17.84 14.29
C VAL A 30 16.31 18.80 14.08
N GLY A 31 16.64 20.08 13.89
CA GLY A 31 15.70 21.14 13.53
C GLY A 31 15.92 21.58 12.10
N LEU A 32 14.83 21.78 11.36
CA LEU A 32 14.86 22.34 10.00
C LEU A 32 14.52 23.82 10.07
N THR A 33 15.42 24.67 9.60
CA THR A 33 15.20 26.12 9.52
C THR A 33 14.30 26.51 8.34
N PRO A 34 13.72 27.73 8.32
CA PRO A 34 12.97 28.22 7.15
C PRO A 34 13.77 28.17 5.83
N ASP A 35 15.09 28.32 5.92
CA ASP A 35 16.01 28.27 4.77
C ASP A 35 16.44 26.83 4.40
N GLN A 36 15.72 25.80 4.88
CA GLN A 36 15.99 24.38 4.60
C GLN A 36 17.36 23.88 5.08
N LYS A 37 17.98 24.55 6.06
CA LYS A 37 19.23 24.10 6.71
C LYS A 37 18.91 23.32 7.98
N GLU A 38 19.60 22.19 8.16
CA GLU A 38 19.51 21.37 9.36
C GLU A 38 20.41 21.92 10.49
N GLN A 39 19.86 21.98 11.70
CA GLN A 39 20.57 22.24 12.94
C GLN A 39 20.49 21.00 13.82
N THR A 40 21.63 20.41 14.15
CA THR A 40 21.69 19.15 14.92
C THR A 40 22.19 19.40 16.34
N ILE A 41 21.47 18.85 17.31
CA ILE A 41 21.86 18.80 18.71
C ILE A 41 22.04 17.34 19.10
N THR A 42 23.26 16.96 19.46
CA THR A 42 23.53 15.70 20.14
C THR A 42 23.16 15.83 21.61
N LEU A 43 22.25 14.99 22.09
CA LEU A 43 21.84 14.97 23.48
C LEU A 43 22.90 14.27 24.32
N ASN A 44 23.25 14.86 25.46
CA ASN A 44 24.22 14.28 26.39
C ASN A 44 23.47 13.59 27.54
N PRO A 45 23.26 12.26 27.48
CA PRO A 45 22.53 11.56 28.53
C PRO A 45 23.34 11.59 29.83
N THR A 46 22.77 12.15 30.89
CA THR A 46 23.39 12.12 32.23
C THR A 46 23.20 10.75 32.91
N ALA A 47 22.34 9.91 32.35
CA ALA A 47 21.99 8.57 32.79
C ALA A 47 21.38 7.78 31.62
N ASP A 48 20.16 7.24 31.79
CA ASP A 48 19.40 6.49 30.80
C ASP A 48 19.02 7.33 29.56
N SER A 49 19.46 6.87 28.39
CA SER A 49 19.19 7.46 27.07
C SER A 49 17.70 7.62 26.78
N SER A 50 16.87 6.64 27.16
CA SER A 50 15.42 6.67 26.94
C SER A 50 14.76 7.80 27.75
N LYS A 51 15.17 7.97 29.01
CA LYS A 51 14.68 9.09 29.85
C LYS A 51 15.13 10.45 29.33
N THR A 52 16.27 10.52 28.66
CA THR A 52 16.78 11.76 28.05
C THR A 52 15.93 12.15 26.84
N ILE A 53 15.61 11.20 25.96
CA ILE A 53 14.67 11.40 24.85
C ILE A 53 13.29 11.82 25.34
N GLN A 54 12.73 11.12 26.33
CA GLN A 54 11.43 11.48 26.90
C GLN A 54 11.42 12.89 27.49
N ALA A 55 12.51 13.30 28.13
CA ALA A 55 12.63 14.66 28.67
C ALA A 55 12.74 15.71 27.55
N ALA A 56 13.48 15.43 26.47
CA ALA A 56 13.55 16.29 25.29
C ALA A 56 12.17 16.46 24.64
N GLN A 57 11.47 15.35 24.36
CA GLN A 57 10.12 15.38 23.78
C GLN A 57 9.13 16.11 24.69
N LYS A 58 9.19 15.90 26.01
CA LYS A 58 8.33 16.62 26.97
C LYS A 58 8.57 18.14 26.94
N LEU A 59 9.82 18.57 26.80
CA LEU A 59 10.16 19.99 26.65
C LEU A 59 9.59 20.55 25.34
N LEU A 60 9.79 19.85 24.22
CA LEU A 60 9.27 20.24 22.90
C LEU A 60 7.73 20.38 22.93
N VAL A 61 7.02 19.36 23.41
CA VAL A 61 5.56 19.37 23.60
C VAL A 61 5.11 20.58 24.41
N SER A 62 5.72 20.80 25.57
CA SER A 62 5.36 21.89 26.50
C SER A 62 5.52 23.27 25.85
N LYS A 63 6.57 23.45 25.06
CA LYS A 63 6.85 24.72 24.38
C LYS A 63 5.95 24.98 23.18
N VAL A 64 5.60 23.94 22.43
CA VAL A 64 4.77 24.05 21.24
C VAL A 64 3.29 24.19 21.59
N LEU A 65 2.80 23.42 22.56
CA LEU A 65 1.37 23.34 22.91
C LEU A 65 0.96 24.21 24.11
N GLY A 66 1.95 24.77 24.83
CA GLY A 66 1.74 25.49 26.07
C GLY A 66 1.43 24.56 27.26
N SER A 67 1.17 25.17 28.41
CA SER A 67 0.94 24.49 29.71
C SER A 67 -0.42 23.79 29.83
N MET A 68 -1.26 23.79 28.79
CA MET A 68 -2.62 23.23 28.84
C MET A 68 -2.62 21.74 28.42
N GLY A 69 -2.40 20.86 29.39
CA GLY A 69 -2.89 19.47 29.36
C GLY A 69 -1.93 18.37 28.89
N GLY A 70 -0.75 18.72 28.36
CA GLY A 70 0.32 17.77 28.04
C GLY A 70 -0.01 16.73 26.96
N TYR A 71 1.03 16.05 26.50
CA TYR A 71 0.95 14.86 25.65
C TYR A 71 0.63 13.64 26.53
N PRO A 72 -0.32 12.73 26.19
CA PRO A 72 -1.03 12.55 24.92
C PRO A 72 -2.45 13.15 24.87
N SER A 73 -2.89 13.85 25.93
CA SER A 73 -4.24 14.44 26.03
C SER A 73 -4.56 15.38 24.85
N TYR A 74 -3.56 16.10 24.35
CA TYR A 74 -3.68 16.95 23.17
C TYR A 74 -4.01 16.16 21.90
N LEU A 75 -3.34 15.03 21.62
CA LEU A 75 -3.64 14.19 20.46
C LEU A 75 -5.05 13.61 20.52
N LYS A 76 -5.50 13.18 21.71
CA LYS A 76 -6.88 12.68 21.90
C LYS A 76 -7.94 13.76 21.66
N ARG A 77 -7.64 15.02 22.02
CA ARG A 77 -8.53 16.17 21.73
C ARG A 77 -8.48 16.57 20.26
N TRP A 78 -7.30 16.53 19.65
CA TRP A 78 -7.09 16.81 18.22
C TRP A 78 -7.86 15.83 17.33
N SER A 79 -7.77 14.53 17.59
CA SER A 79 -8.54 13.49 16.89
C SER A 79 -10.06 13.69 16.98
N ARG A 80 -10.55 14.34 18.05
CA ARG A 80 -11.97 14.67 18.24
C ARG A 80 -12.38 16.03 17.65
N MET A 81 -11.43 16.95 17.44
CA MET A 81 -11.75 18.34 17.10
C MET A 81 -11.86 18.61 15.60
N GLY A 82 -11.49 17.67 14.72
CA GLY A 82 -11.93 17.56 13.32
C GLY A 82 -11.71 18.74 12.35
N GLN A 83 -11.40 19.94 12.82
CA GLN A 83 -11.33 21.17 12.07
C GLN A 83 -10.40 22.14 12.77
N VAL A 84 -9.13 22.09 12.41
CA VAL A 84 -8.14 23.08 12.80
C VAL A 84 -7.31 23.38 11.54
N GLY A 85 -7.17 24.66 11.20
CA GLY A 85 -6.51 25.12 9.97
C GLY A 85 -5.03 24.74 9.85
N SER A 86 -4.47 24.88 8.65
CA SER A 86 -3.10 24.46 8.27
C SER A 86 -1.99 25.03 9.17
N THR A 87 -2.14 26.23 9.71
CA THR A 87 -1.17 26.88 10.63
C THR A 87 -0.86 26.03 11.86
N ASN A 88 -1.80 25.20 12.33
CA ASN A 88 -1.58 24.32 13.49
C ASN A 88 -0.84 23.02 13.12
N LEU A 89 -0.80 22.63 11.85
CA LEU A 89 -0.05 21.46 11.40
C LEU A 89 1.46 21.68 11.46
N LYS A 90 1.95 22.85 11.04
CA LYS A 90 3.38 23.20 11.13
C LYS A 90 3.87 23.19 12.58
N SER A 91 3.06 23.69 13.51
CA SER A 91 3.36 23.63 14.94
C SER A 91 3.50 22.19 15.46
N LEU A 92 2.61 21.28 15.04
CA LEU A 92 2.72 19.86 15.42
C LEU A 92 4.03 19.21 14.97
N LEU A 93 4.56 19.60 13.81
CA LEU A 93 5.85 19.09 13.31
C LEU A 93 7.06 19.59 14.11
N LYS A 94 6.88 20.54 15.03
CA LYS A 94 7.93 20.98 15.97
C LYS A 94 7.94 20.17 17.28
N ILE A 95 7.03 19.22 17.46
CA ILE A 95 6.94 18.42 18.68
C ILE A 95 8.08 17.40 18.79
N GLY A 96 8.70 17.00 17.68
CA GLY A 96 9.77 15.98 17.70
C GLY A 96 9.25 14.60 18.13
N ASN A 97 7.97 14.32 17.88
CA ASN A 97 7.33 13.05 18.15
C ASN A 97 6.70 12.51 16.88
N ILE A 98 7.00 11.24 16.55
CA ILE A 98 6.51 10.57 15.35
C ILE A 98 4.98 10.52 15.27
N GLU A 99 4.29 10.38 16.41
CA GLU A 99 2.82 10.37 16.45
C GLU A 99 2.21 11.70 16.00
N ALA A 100 2.92 12.81 16.23
CA ALA A 100 2.50 14.11 15.70
C ALA A 100 2.68 14.18 14.18
N VAL A 101 3.73 13.57 13.65
CA VAL A 101 3.97 13.46 12.20
C VAL A 101 2.89 12.60 11.54
N VAL A 102 2.55 11.44 12.13
CA VAL A 102 1.45 10.58 11.67
C VAL A 102 0.12 11.33 11.69
N ALA A 103 -0.18 12.05 12.77
CA ALA A 103 -1.38 12.88 12.85
C ALA A 103 -1.44 13.93 11.73
N VAL A 104 -0.35 14.65 11.49
CA VAL A 104 -0.29 15.65 10.41
C VAL A 104 -0.43 14.99 9.03
N ALA A 105 0.24 13.86 8.78
CA ALA A 105 0.11 13.11 7.54
C ALA A 105 -1.36 12.73 7.27
N ASN A 106 -2.07 12.24 8.29
CA ASN A 106 -3.48 11.86 8.24
C ASN A 106 -4.46 13.05 8.18
N SER A 107 -4.00 14.30 8.25
CA SER A 107 -4.88 15.45 8.22
C SER A 107 -5.52 15.65 6.85
N GLN A 108 -6.84 15.88 6.83
CA GLN A 108 -7.56 16.31 5.64
C GLN A 108 -7.07 17.66 5.11
N ASN A 109 -6.50 18.50 5.98
CA ASN A 109 -5.97 19.82 5.66
C ASN A 109 -4.47 19.82 5.30
N LEU A 110 -3.85 18.65 5.08
CA LEU A 110 -2.47 18.59 4.58
C LEU A 110 -2.40 19.20 3.18
N ASP A 111 -1.47 20.12 3.00
CA ASP A 111 -1.20 20.85 1.76
C ASP A 111 0.28 20.67 1.34
N ASP A 112 0.64 21.25 0.19
CA ASP A 112 2.01 21.17 -0.36
C ASP A 112 3.05 21.79 0.58
N GLU A 113 2.71 22.90 1.25
CA GLU A 113 3.65 23.58 2.16
C GLU A 113 4.04 22.73 3.37
N VAL A 114 3.13 21.89 3.85
CA VAL A 114 3.34 21.02 5.01
C VAL A 114 3.87 19.66 4.60
N LEU A 115 3.58 19.18 3.38
CA LEU A 115 3.98 17.86 2.89
C LEU A 115 5.49 17.63 2.97
N ASP A 116 6.30 18.59 2.51
CA ASP A 116 7.77 18.53 2.56
C ASP A 116 8.27 18.32 4.00
N LEU A 117 7.68 19.07 4.94
CA LEU A 117 8.05 19.02 6.35
C LEU A 117 7.63 17.69 6.99
N VAL A 118 6.47 17.13 6.61
CA VAL A 118 6.03 15.81 7.09
C VAL A 118 7.01 14.74 6.65
N TRP A 119 7.37 14.72 5.38
CA TRP A 119 8.29 13.72 4.84
C TRP A 119 9.68 13.84 5.48
N TRP A 120 10.18 15.08 5.63
CA TRP A 120 11.42 15.33 6.33
C TRP A 120 11.37 14.84 7.78
N CYS A 121 10.29 15.14 8.52
CA CYS A 121 10.13 14.69 9.91
C CYS A 121 10.02 13.17 10.06
N ALA A 122 9.52 12.47 9.04
CA ALA A 122 9.43 11.01 9.03
C ALA A 122 10.80 10.33 8.84
N THR A 123 11.84 11.06 8.41
CA THR A 123 13.15 10.48 8.07
C THR A 123 13.88 9.85 9.26
N ASN A 124 14.42 8.63 9.06
CA ASN A 124 15.12 7.83 10.07
C ASN A 124 14.24 7.46 11.28
N THR A 125 12.96 7.18 11.03
CA THR A 125 12.02 6.71 12.05
C THR A 125 11.46 5.36 11.65
N ASP A 126 11.07 4.55 12.63
CA ASP A 126 10.53 3.20 12.38
C ASP A 126 9.22 3.22 11.58
N GLN A 127 8.53 4.37 11.53
CA GLN A 127 7.27 4.57 10.81
C GLN A 127 7.45 5.24 9.45
N GLN A 128 8.68 5.51 8.99
CA GLN A 128 8.91 6.22 7.72
C GLN A 128 8.24 5.53 6.52
N ALA A 129 8.37 4.19 6.42
CA ALA A 129 7.73 3.42 5.35
C ALA A 129 6.19 3.42 5.44
N GLU A 130 5.65 3.40 6.66
CA GLU A 130 4.19 3.45 6.88
C GLU A 130 3.61 4.81 6.51
N ILE A 131 4.26 5.90 6.96
CA ILE A 131 3.91 7.27 6.59
C ILE A 131 4.03 7.46 5.08
N GLY A 132 5.10 6.94 4.47
CA GLY A 132 5.31 7.01 3.02
C GLY A 132 4.18 6.33 2.24
N ARG A 133 3.82 5.09 2.62
CA ARG A 133 2.68 4.38 2.01
C ARG A 133 1.39 5.18 2.14
N PHE A 134 1.12 5.70 3.34
CA PHE A 134 -0.07 6.51 3.60
C PHE A 134 -0.10 7.76 2.72
N LEU A 135 0.99 8.52 2.66
CA LEU A 135 1.07 9.75 1.86
C LEU A 135 0.84 9.46 0.37
N LEU A 136 1.38 8.36 -0.17
CA LEU A 136 1.17 7.97 -1.57
C LEU A 136 -0.25 7.50 -1.90
N THR A 137 -1.15 7.34 -0.91
CA THR A 137 -2.58 7.14 -1.18
C THR A 137 -3.29 8.41 -1.66
N ARG A 138 -2.63 9.58 -1.57
CA ARG A 138 -3.23 10.89 -1.86
C ARG A 138 -2.77 11.39 -3.23
N ASP A 139 -3.72 11.66 -4.12
CA ASP A 139 -3.45 12.03 -5.52
C ASP A 139 -2.52 13.23 -5.71
N PHE A 140 -2.60 14.25 -4.84
CA PHE A 140 -1.72 15.42 -4.97
C PHE A 140 -0.27 15.11 -4.59
N VAL A 141 -0.05 14.18 -3.64
CA VAL A 141 1.30 13.73 -3.26
C VAL A 141 1.96 13.01 -4.42
N VAL A 142 1.21 12.18 -5.15
CA VAL A 142 1.70 11.46 -6.35
C VAL A 142 2.22 12.44 -7.41
N LYS A 143 1.62 13.63 -7.51
CA LYS A 143 2.01 14.68 -8.47
C LYS A 143 3.12 15.59 -7.93
N HIS A 144 3.38 15.56 -6.63
CA HIS A 144 4.38 16.37 -5.97
C HIS A 144 5.78 15.75 -6.08
N THR A 145 6.83 16.57 -6.01
CA THR A 145 8.24 16.09 -6.06
C THR A 145 8.56 15.13 -4.91
N VAL A 146 7.99 15.37 -3.73
CA VAL A 146 8.07 14.47 -2.56
C VAL A 146 7.48 13.09 -2.85
N GLY A 147 6.44 12.98 -3.70
CA GLY A 147 5.90 11.69 -4.09
C GLY A 147 6.97 10.76 -4.67
N LYS A 148 7.84 11.31 -5.54
CA LYS A 148 8.98 10.57 -6.11
C LYS A 148 10.00 10.18 -5.06
N GLN A 149 10.33 11.08 -4.14
CA GLN A 149 11.25 10.78 -3.03
C GLN A 149 10.72 9.66 -2.13
N ILE A 150 9.42 9.68 -1.83
CA ILE A 150 8.76 8.61 -1.06
C ILE A 150 8.80 7.30 -1.84
N ALA A 151 8.52 7.34 -3.14
CA ALA A 151 8.54 6.15 -3.99
C ALA A 151 9.95 5.53 -4.08
N ASP A 152 10.99 6.34 -4.25
CA ASP A 152 12.38 5.88 -4.24
C ASP A 152 12.75 5.22 -2.91
N TYR A 153 12.41 5.86 -1.78
CA TYR A 153 12.62 5.27 -0.46
C TYR A 153 11.89 3.94 -0.29
N LEU A 154 10.60 3.87 -0.63
CA LEU A 154 9.81 2.65 -0.49
C LEU A 154 10.32 1.53 -1.40
N LEU A 155 10.80 1.85 -2.60
CA LEU A 155 11.40 0.90 -3.52
C LEU A 155 12.70 0.31 -2.95
N GLU A 156 13.53 1.13 -2.31
CA GLU A 156 14.74 0.67 -1.60
C GLU A 156 14.40 -0.11 -0.32
N PHE A 157 13.29 0.22 0.35
CA PHE A 157 12.85 -0.40 1.59
C PHE A 157 12.14 -1.76 1.37
N LEU A 158 11.59 -2.00 0.17
CA LEU A 158 10.85 -3.22 -0.18
C LEU A 158 11.50 -4.56 0.23
N PRO A 159 12.83 -4.77 0.09
CA PRO A 159 13.49 -6.00 0.53
C PRO A 159 13.40 -6.27 2.03
N PHE A 160 13.19 -5.23 2.85
CA PHE A 160 13.06 -5.31 4.31
C PHE A 160 11.60 -5.42 4.77
N THR A 161 10.65 -5.50 3.85
CA THR A 161 9.23 -5.66 4.17
C THR A 161 8.86 -7.15 4.17
N ASP A 162 8.50 -7.65 5.36
CA ASP A 162 8.09 -9.05 5.55
C ASP A 162 6.57 -9.24 5.40
N ASP A 163 5.79 -8.23 5.78
CA ASP A 163 4.33 -8.31 5.70
C ASP A 163 3.84 -8.36 4.25
N THR A 164 3.04 -9.38 3.93
CA THR A 164 2.59 -9.64 2.56
C THR A 164 1.63 -8.57 2.07
N THR A 165 0.77 -8.05 2.93
CA THR A 165 -0.18 -6.99 2.56
C THR A 165 0.57 -5.71 2.23
N GLN A 166 1.52 -5.32 3.07
CA GLN A 166 2.39 -4.16 2.82
C GLN A 166 3.21 -4.31 1.54
N LEU A 167 3.68 -5.52 1.19
CA LEU A 167 4.37 -5.76 -0.08
C LEU A 167 3.48 -5.52 -1.29
N ILE A 168 2.22 -6.00 -1.23
CA ILE A 168 1.24 -5.78 -2.30
C ILE A 168 0.92 -4.29 -2.41
N ASP A 169 0.59 -3.65 -1.29
CA ASP A 169 0.22 -2.24 -1.23
C ASP A 169 1.35 -1.34 -1.70
N THR A 170 2.59 -1.61 -1.25
CA THR A 170 3.76 -0.85 -1.70
C THR A 170 3.97 -1.01 -3.20
N ALA A 171 3.91 -2.23 -3.73
CA ALA A 171 4.03 -2.45 -5.18
C ALA A 171 2.94 -1.71 -5.96
N ASN A 172 1.69 -1.76 -5.49
CA ASN A 172 0.56 -1.05 -6.09
C ASN A 172 0.79 0.49 -6.09
N LEU A 173 1.21 1.04 -4.94
CA LEU A 173 1.43 2.49 -4.77
C LEU A 173 2.58 3.01 -5.63
N LEU A 174 3.66 2.23 -5.79
CA LEU A 174 4.82 2.61 -6.60
C LEU A 174 4.50 2.69 -8.09
N LEU A 175 3.51 1.95 -8.57
CA LEU A 175 3.12 1.88 -9.98
C LEU A 175 2.22 3.05 -10.44
N GLN A 176 1.98 4.03 -9.56
CA GLN A 176 1.19 5.22 -9.88
C GLN A 176 1.99 6.22 -10.73
N GLY A 177 1.37 6.71 -11.82
CA GLY A 177 1.91 7.81 -12.63
C GLY A 177 3.35 7.56 -13.11
N ASP A 178 4.23 8.51 -12.86
CA ASP A 178 5.67 8.46 -13.14
C ASP A 178 6.52 8.38 -11.86
N LEU A 179 5.94 7.89 -10.74
CA LEU A 179 6.63 7.81 -9.44
C LEU A 179 7.93 7.02 -9.51
N ILE A 180 7.92 5.89 -10.23
CA ILE A 180 9.12 5.11 -10.50
C ILE A 180 9.41 5.04 -12.00
N SER A 181 10.69 4.96 -12.33
CA SER A 181 11.17 4.80 -13.71
C SER A 181 10.71 3.49 -14.34
N GLN A 182 10.67 3.42 -15.68
CA GLN A 182 10.34 2.19 -16.40
C GLN A 182 11.30 1.05 -16.02
N GLN A 183 12.60 1.35 -15.86
CA GLN A 183 13.59 0.36 -15.45
C GLN A 183 13.27 -0.24 -14.07
N ALA A 184 12.81 0.58 -13.12
CA ALA A 184 12.39 0.12 -11.80
C ALA A 184 11.13 -0.76 -11.90
N ARG A 185 10.15 -0.39 -12.74
CA ARG A 185 8.95 -1.21 -13.00
C ARG A 185 9.32 -2.59 -13.55
N ASP A 186 10.18 -2.64 -14.56
CA ASP A 186 10.60 -3.91 -15.18
C ASP A 186 11.34 -4.81 -14.18
N ARG A 187 12.19 -4.22 -13.32
CA ARG A 187 12.85 -4.95 -12.23
C ARG A 187 11.84 -5.51 -11.23
N LEU A 188 10.86 -4.70 -10.80
CA LEU A 188 9.82 -5.11 -9.86
C LEU A 188 8.94 -6.22 -10.44
N TRP A 189 8.55 -6.12 -11.72
CA TRP A 189 7.82 -7.16 -12.45
C TRP A 189 8.59 -8.47 -12.49
N LYS A 190 9.89 -8.41 -12.82
CA LYS A 190 10.78 -9.58 -12.84
C LYS A 190 10.91 -10.24 -11.47
N GLN A 191 11.02 -9.45 -10.40
CA GLN A 191 11.01 -9.97 -9.02
C GLN A 191 9.66 -10.63 -8.69
N GLY A 192 8.56 -10.06 -9.18
CA GLY A 192 7.21 -10.60 -9.01
C GLY A 192 7.03 -12.03 -9.52
N GLN A 193 7.80 -12.45 -10.54
CA GLN A 193 7.79 -13.82 -11.04
C GLN A 193 8.18 -14.87 -9.97
N ARG A 194 8.94 -14.45 -8.96
CA ARG A 194 9.29 -15.26 -7.78
C ARG A 194 8.44 -14.88 -6.55
N LYS A 195 8.19 -13.59 -6.31
CA LYS A 195 7.41 -13.06 -5.18
C LYS A 195 6.05 -12.55 -5.68
N THR A 196 5.06 -13.43 -5.74
CA THR A 196 3.76 -13.15 -6.37
C THR A 196 3.01 -11.95 -5.76
N ALA A 197 3.28 -11.58 -4.52
CA ALA A 197 2.76 -10.35 -3.90
C ALA A 197 3.01 -9.10 -4.76
N PHE A 198 4.16 -8.99 -5.43
CA PHE A 198 4.41 -7.87 -6.34
C PHE A 198 3.49 -7.92 -7.56
N LEU A 199 3.29 -9.11 -8.15
CA LEU A 199 2.38 -9.26 -9.29
C LEU A 199 0.93 -8.90 -8.93
N VAL A 200 0.50 -9.16 -7.69
CA VAL A 200 -0.82 -8.70 -7.21
C VAL A 200 -0.91 -7.17 -7.29
N GLY A 201 0.11 -6.45 -6.84
CA GLY A 201 0.14 -4.99 -6.95
C GLY A 201 0.10 -4.49 -8.40
N PHE A 202 0.71 -5.24 -9.34
CA PHE A 202 0.63 -4.93 -10.77
C PHE A 202 -0.78 -5.14 -11.34
N ILE A 203 -1.41 -6.28 -11.10
CA ILE A 203 -2.73 -6.58 -11.68
C ILE A 203 -3.82 -5.65 -11.14
N GLU A 204 -3.65 -5.12 -9.93
CA GLU A 204 -4.55 -4.12 -9.35
C GLU A 204 -4.35 -2.72 -9.91
N ARG A 205 -3.09 -2.29 -10.12
CA ARG A 205 -2.79 -0.90 -10.51
C ARG A 205 -2.72 -0.70 -12.02
N MET A 206 -2.17 -1.66 -12.75
CA MET A 206 -1.79 -1.53 -14.15
C MET A 206 -2.75 -2.26 -15.09
N ALA A 207 -4.05 -2.32 -14.76
CA ALA A 207 -5.06 -2.88 -15.65
C ALA A 207 -5.00 -2.17 -17.01
N GLY A 208 -4.82 -2.94 -18.09
CA GLY A 208 -4.68 -2.41 -19.45
C GLY A 208 -3.28 -1.89 -19.82
N ASN A 209 -2.29 -1.96 -18.91
CA ASN A 209 -0.92 -1.52 -19.16
C ASN A 209 0.13 -2.41 -18.47
N LEU A 210 -0.14 -3.71 -18.37
CA LEU A 210 0.78 -4.69 -17.79
C LEU A 210 2.00 -4.91 -18.72
N PRO A 211 3.20 -5.16 -18.16
CA PRO A 211 4.40 -5.41 -18.96
C PRO A 211 4.28 -6.65 -19.86
N ASN A 212 4.49 -6.47 -21.17
CA ASN A 212 4.45 -7.55 -22.17
C ASN A 212 5.84 -8.16 -22.44
N ASN A 213 6.49 -8.73 -21.41
CA ASN A 213 7.86 -9.26 -21.56
C ASN A 213 7.92 -10.59 -22.36
N ASN A 214 6.79 -11.25 -22.57
CA ASN A 214 6.71 -12.55 -23.23
C ASN A 214 6.21 -12.45 -24.68
N ASN A 215 6.04 -11.23 -25.22
CA ASN A 215 5.42 -11.00 -26.54
C ASN A 215 4.06 -11.70 -26.67
N THR A 216 3.27 -11.67 -25.60
CA THR A 216 1.88 -12.13 -25.62
C THR A 216 1.13 -11.32 -26.66
N ILE A 217 0.35 -11.99 -27.50
CA ILE A 217 -0.43 -11.37 -28.58
C ILE A 217 -1.92 -11.49 -28.28
N ALA A 218 -2.72 -10.62 -28.91
CA ALA A 218 -4.16 -10.76 -28.92
C ALA A 218 -4.59 -12.07 -29.60
N LEU A 219 -5.68 -12.67 -29.12
CA LEU A 219 -6.34 -13.80 -29.76
C LEU A 219 -7.38 -13.28 -30.76
N GLY A 220 -7.73 -14.10 -31.75
CA GLY A 220 -8.74 -13.77 -32.75
C GLY A 220 -10.12 -13.48 -32.13
N THR A 221 -10.87 -12.53 -32.69
CA THR A 221 -12.18 -12.11 -32.21
C THR A 221 -13.31 -12.94 -32.81
N SER A 222 -14.19 -13.46 -31.94
CA SER A 222 -15.42 -14.17 -32.34
C SER A 222 -16.69 -13.68 -31.63
N SER A 223 -16.58 -12.94 -30.51
CA SER A 223 -17.73 -12.43 -29.75
C SER A 223 -17.37 -11.23 -28.88
N LYS A 224 -18.32 -10.28 -28.73
CA LYS A 224 -18.20 -9.13 -27.80
C LYS A 224 -17.95 -9.56 -26.36
N GLU A 225 -18.47 -10.72 -25.96
CA GLU A 225 -18.26 -11.28 -24.62
C GLU A 225 -16.79 -11.63 -24.34
N LEU A 226 -15.95 -11.73 -25.37
CA LEU A 226 -14.55 -12.10 -25.26
C LEU A 226 -13.60 -10.95 -25.67
N ASP A 227 -14.09 -9.74 -25.96
CA ASP A 227 -13.27 -8.63 -26.47
C ASP A 227 -12.08 -8.31 -25.52
N TYR A 228 -12.36 -8.16 -24.23
CA TYR A 228 -11.29 -7.94 -23.24
C TYR A 228 -10.37 -9.16 -23.14
N VAL A 229 -10.94 -10.36 -23.00
CA VAL A 229 -10.18 -11.62 -22.86
C VAL A 229 -9.21 -11.81 -24.02
N ASN A 230 -9.65 -11.53 -25.25
CA ASN A 230 -8.88 -11.73 -26.47
C ASN A 230 -7.92 -10.57 -26.76
N SER A 231 -8.05 -9.42 -26.08
CA SER A 231 -7.07 -8.35 -26.19
C SER A 231 -5.70 -8.77 -25.68
N GLU A 232 -4.63 -8.12 -26.16
CA GLU A 232 -3.26 -8.36 -25.68
C GLU A 232 -3.17 -8.23 -24.16
N GLN A 233 -3.72 -7.14 -23.60
CA GLN A 233 -3.66 -6.85 -22.18
C GLN A 233 -4.54 -7.78 -21.34
N GLY A 234 -5.68 -8.22 -21.87
CA GLY A 234 -6.50 -9.27 -21.24
C GLY A 234 -5.75 -10.59 -21.17
N GLN A 235 -5.05 -10.98 -22.24
CA GLN A 235 -4.21 -12.19 -22.23
C GLN A 235 -3.09 -12.09 -21.20
N ILE A 236 -2.37 -10.96 -21.13
CA ILE A 236 -1.33 -10.74 -20.12
C ILE A 236 -1.91 -10.80 -18.71
N MET A 237 -3.07 -10.17 -18.47
CA MET A 237 -3.77 -10.19 -17.19
C MET A 237 -4.10 -11.63 -16.76
N LEU A 238 -4.77 -12.39 -17.62
CA LEU A 238 -5.22 -13.76 -17.30
C LEU A 238 -4.04 -14.71 -17.11
N GLN A 239 -2.99 -14.60 -17.93
CA GLN A 239 -1.76 -15.38 -17.77
C GLN A 239 -1.05 -15.05 -16.44
N THR A 240 -1.02 -13.77 -16.06
CA THR A 240 -0.44 -13.32 -14.80
C THR A 240 -1.23 -13.84 -13.60
N ILE A 241 -2.56 -13.73 -13.64
CA ILE A 241 -3.46 -14.29 -12.61
C ILE A 241 -3.27 -15.80 -12.49
N ALA A 242 -3.25 -16.53 -13.62
CA ALA A 242 -3.03 -17.98 -13.63
C ALA A 242 -1.69 -18.35 -12.98
N HIS A 243 -0.63 -17.60 -13.28
CA HIS A 243 0.69 -17.78 -12.68
C HIS A 243 0.72 -17.49 -11.19
N ILE A 244 0.08 -16.41 -10.75
CA ILE A 244 -0.07 -16.08 -9.32
C ILE A 244 -0.75 -17.26 -8.64
N LEU A 245 -1.97 -17.63 -9.08
CA LEU A 245 -2.82 -18.69 -8.52
C LEU A 245 -2.10 -20.06 -8.41
N LYS A 246 -1.23 -20.41 -9.37
CA LYS A 246 -0.40 -21.65 -9.31
C LYS A 246 0.58 -21.66 -8.13
N LYS A 247 1.02 -20.49 -7.68
CA LYS A 247 2.08 -20.31 -6.67
C LYS A 247 1.55 -19.85 -5.31
N ILE A 248 0.23 -19.82 -5.08
CA ILE A 248 -0.36 -19.33 -3.81
C ILE A 248 0.22 -20.05 -2.61
N ASN A 249 0.66 -19.25 -1.65
CA ASN A 249 1.15 -19.68 -0.35
C ASN A 249 0.74 -18.71 0.78
N GLN A 250 0.00 -17.64 0.46
CA GLN A 250 -0.48 -16.63 1.39
C GLN A 250 -1.93 -16.28 1.05
N GLU A 251 -2.76 -16.07 2.07
CA GLU A 251 -4.19 -15.82 1.89
C GLU A 251 -4.48 -14.48 1.22
N HIS A 252 -3.79 -13.40 1.63
CA HIS A 252 -4.01 -12.07 1.05
C HIS A 252 -3.66 -12.00 -0.43
N VAL A 253 -2.67 -12.77 -0.88
CA VAL A 253 -2.35 -12.91 -2.31
C VAL A 253 -3.52 -13.58 -3.03
N LEU A 254 -4.11 -14.63 -2.45
CA LEU A 254 -5.24 -15.33 -3.04
C LEU A 254 -6.47 -14.43 -3.12
N TYR A 255 -6.90 -13.83 -2.01
CA TYR A 255 -8.12 -13.02 -1.94
C TYR A 255 -8.08 -11.89 -2.96
N ARG A 256 -7.02 -11.08 -2.94
CA ARG A 256 -6.86 -9.93 -3.85
C ARG A 256 -6.78 -10.35 -5.32
N THR A 257 -6.12 -11.48 -5.61
CA THR A 257 -6.09 -12.02 -6.97
C THR A 257 -7.47 -12.45 -7.46
N LEU A 258 -8.29 -13.07 -6.60
CA LEU A 258 -9.66 -13.47 -6.94
C LEU A 258 -10.57 -12.26 -7.16
N GLU A 259 -10.43 -11.21 -6.32
CA GLU A 259 -11.17 -9.95 -6.51
C GLU A 259 -10.84 -9.28 -7.85
N VAL A 260 -9.55 -9.17 -8.20
CA VAL A 260 -9.15 -8.62 -9.50
C VAL A 260 -9.68 -9.45 -10.66
N LEU A 261 -9.63 -10.78 -10.55
CA LEU A 261 -10.14 -11.70 -11.56
C LEU A 261 -11.64 -11.49 -11.80
N GLY A 262 -12.45 -11.48 -10.75
CA GLY A 262 -13.89 -11.25 -10.86
C GLY A 262 -14.21 -9.86 -11.41
N SER A 263 -13.53 -8.83 -10.90
CA SER A 263 -13.72 -7.44 -11.34
C SER A 263 -13.40 -7.23 -12.83
N CYS A 264 -12.25 -7.74 -13.29
CA CYS A 264 -11.82 -7.55 -14.68
C CYS A 264 -12.68 -8.29 -15.70
N LEU A 265 -13.37 -9.36 -15.28
CA LEU A 265 -14.27 -10.14 -16.14
C LEU A 265 -15.76 -9.90 -15.85
N SER A 266 -16.08 -8.93 -15.00
CA SER A 266 -17.42 -8.66 -14.49
C SER A 266 -18.49 -8.64 -15.58
N HIS A 267 -19.67 -9.12 -15.22
CA HIS A 267 -20.83 -9.19 -16.10
C HIS A 267 -22.09 -8.84 -15.30
N PRO A 268 -23.03 -8.02 -15.82
CA PRO A 268 -24.18 -7.52 -15.05
C PRO A 268 -25.07 -8.62 -14.45
N MET A 269 -25.14 -9.78 -15.11
CA MET A 269 -25.94 -10.93 -14.68
C MET A 269 -25.17 -11.94 -13.82
N ILE A 270 -23.89 -11.68 -13.53
CA ILE A 270 -23.05 -12.55 -12.69
C ILE A 270 -22.76 -11.85 -11.38
N GLN A 271 -23.05 -12.53 -10.28
CA GLN A 271 -22.71 -12.10 -8.93
C GLN A 271 -21.67 -13.04 -8.30
N PRO A 272 -20.77 -12.52 -7.44
CA PRO A 272 -19.86 -13.36 -6.68
C PRO A 272 -20.63 -14.28 -5.72
N LEU A 273 -20.18 -15.54 -5.59
CA LEU A 273 -20.77 -16.54 -4.70
C LEU A 273 -19.67 -17.27 -3.91
N ALA A 274 -20.03 -17.81 -2.74
CA ALA A 274 -19.11 -18.53 -1.87
C ALA A 274 -18.87 -20.00 -2.26
N ASP A 275 -19.58 -20.52 -3.27
CA ASP A 275 -19.46 -21.91 -3.72
C ASP A 275 -19.18 -21.98 -5.23
N ILE A 276 -18.12 -22.70 -5.60
CA ILE A 276 -17.68 -22.84 -6.99
C ILE A 276 -18.69 -23.57 -7.88
N GLN A 277 -19.48 -24.51 -7.34
CA GLN A 277 -20.53 -25.21 -8.08
C GLN A 277 -21.70 -24.27 -8.38
N HIS A 278 -22.07 -23.41 -7.43
CA HIS A 278 -23.07 -22.37 -7.68
C HIS A 278 -22.59 -21.35 -8.71
N CYS A 279 -21.29 -20.99 -8.68
CA CYS A 279 -20.67 -20.15 -9.71
C CYS A 279 -20.79 -20.78 -11.12
N GLN A 280 -20.47 -22.08 -11.24
CA GLN A 280 -20.58 -22.83 -12.50
C GLN A 280 -22.03 -22.90 -13.00
N HIS A 281 -22.98 -23.18 -12.10
CA HIS A 281 -24.39 -23.21 -12.44
C HIS A 281 -24.87 -21.83 -12.93
N GLN A 282 -24.52 -20.76 -12.22
CA GLN A 282 -24.86 -19.39 -12.59
C GLN A 282 -24.31 -19.04 -13.99
N ALA A 283 -23.03 -19.32 -14.24
CA ALA A 283 -22.41 -19.09 -15.55
C ALA A 283 -23.14 -19.84 -16.67
N GLN A 284 -23.53 -21.10 -16.43
CA GLN A 284 -24.27 -21.89 -17.40
C GLN A 284 -25.69 -21.37 -17.65
N THR A 285 -26.40 -20.94 -16.61
CA THR A 285 -27.73 -20.34 -16.73
C THR A 285 -27.68 -19.04 -17.54
N VAL A 286 -26.73 -18.15 -17.23
CA VAL A 286 -26.58 -16.88 -17.94
C VAL A 286 -26.18 -17.10 -19.39
N ALA A 287 -25.23 -18.00 -19.67
CA ALA A 287 -24.85 -18.34 -21.05
C ALA A 287 -26.06 -18.84 -21.87
N LYS A 288 -26.89 -19.72 -21.30
CA LYS A 288 -28.13 -20.20 -21.93
C LYS A 288 -29.14 -19.08 -22.18
N GLN A 289 -29.32 -18.17 -21.21
CA GLN A 289 -30.24 -17.04 -21.36
C GLN A 289 -29.80 -16.08 -22.47
N LEU A 290 -28.49 -15.94 -22.69
CA LEU A 290 -27.93 -15.13 -23.77
C LEU A 290 -27.89 -15.88 -25.12
N GLY A 291 -28.27 -17.16 -25.16
CA GLY A 291 -28.19 -17.99 -26.37
C GLY A 291 -26.75 -18.31 -26.80
N LEU A 292 -25.80 -18.30 -25.85
CA LEU A 292 -24.38 -18.49 -26.09
C LEU A 292 -23.95 -19.89 -25.61
N GLU A 293 -23.53 -20.74 -26.54
CA GLU A 293 -23.09 -22.11 -26.22
C GLU A 293 -21.57 -22.29 -26.09
N ASP A 294 -20.79 -21.25 -26.45
CA ASP A 294 -19.33 -21.26 -26.44
C ASP A 294 -18.75 -21.52 -25.03
N GLU A 295 -17.90 -22.54 -24.93
CA GLU A 295 -17.21 -22.91 -23.69
C GLU A 295 -16.28 -21.80 -23.17
N LYS A 296 -15.65 -21.01 -24.05
CA LYS A 296 -14.85 -19.83 -23.63
C LYS A 296 -15.75 -18.79 -22.95
N ILE A 297 -16.97 -18.59 -23.44
CA ILE A 297 -17.92 -17.64 -22.81
C ILE A 297 -18.35 -18.15 -21.43
N LYS A 298 -18.68 -19.44 -21.30
CA LYS A 298 -19.00 -20.04 -19.99
C LYS A 298 -17.83 -19.93 -19.01
N ALA A 299 -16.60 -20.17 -19.47
CA ALA A 299 -15.40 -20.02 -18.67
C ALA A 299 -15.20 -18.57 -18.22
N ARG A 300 -15.39 -17.58 -19.10
CA ARG A 300 -15.35 -16.17 -18.70
C ARG A 300 -16.40 -15.86 -17.64
N LEU A 301 -17.66 -16.26 -17.84
CA LEU A 301 -18.75 -16.00 -16.91
C LEU A 301 -18.52 -16.68 -15.54
N LEU A 302 -17.92 -17.86 -15.51
CA LEU A 302 -17.47 -18.50 -14.28
C LEU A 302 -16.44 -17.61 -13.56
N LEU A 303 -15.39 -17.19 -14.25
CA LEU A 303 -14.35 -16.35 -13.66
C LEU A 303 -14.86 -14.97 -13.21
N ALA A 304 -15.90 -14.44 -13.86
CA ALA A 304 -16.56 -13.19 -13.45
C ALA A 304 -17.23 -13.27 -12.05
N SER A 305 -17.53 -14.48 -11.56
CA SER A 305 -18.05 -14.70 -10.20
C SER A 305 -16.96 -14.94 -9.15
N ALA A 306 -15.69 -14.99 -9.57
CA ALA A 306 -14.57 -15.20 -8.66
C ALA A 306 -14.45 -14.03 -7.66
N SER A 307 -14.29 -14.37 -6.39
CA SER A 307 -14.07 -13.43 -5.29
C SER A 307 -13.43 -14.17 -4.12
N GLU A 308 -13.00 -13.44 -3.10
CA GLU A 308 -12.48 -14.01 -1.86
C GLU A 308 -13.50 -14.94 -1.17
N GLN A 309 -14.81 -14.75 -1.41
CA GLN A 309 -15.89 -15.54 -0.81
C GLN A 309 -15.72 -17.05 -1.06
N LEU A 310 -15.09 -17.43 -2.17
CA LEU A 310 -14.79 -18.82 -2.54
C LEU A 310 -13.75 -19.48 -1.62
N ALA A 311 -12.97 -18.70 -0.87
CA ALA A 311 -11.82 -19.18 -0.12
C ALA A 311 -11.87 -18.85 1.38
N VAL A 312 -12.43 -17.68 1.76
CA VAL A 312 -12.38 -17.14 3.13
C VAL A 312 -12.90 -18.13 4.18
N SER A 313 -14.06 -18.76 3.93
CA SER A 313 -14.66 -19.71 4.89
C SER A 313 -13.75 -20.91 5.16
N THR A 314 -13.14 -21.47 4.10
CA THR A 314 -12.26 -22.63 4.18
C THR A 314 -10.92 -22.29 4.82
N ILE A 315 -10.35 -21.12 4.50
CA ILE A 315 -9.09 -20.67 5.11
C ILE A 315 -9.29 -20.39 6.59
N SER A 316 -10.33 -19.66 6.96
CA SER A 316 -10.65 -19.34 8.36
C SER A 316 -10.91 -20.60 9.18
N ALA A 317 -11.73 -21.53 8.68
CA ALA A 317 -12.07 -22.77 9.39
C ALA A 317 -10.88 -23.69 9.66
N HIS A 318 -9.82 -23.60 8.84
CA HIS A 318 -8.67 -24.49 8.92
C HIS A 318 -7.34 -23.78 9.25
N SER A 319 -7.36 -22.46 9.47
CA SER A 319 -6.16 -21.64 9.71
C SER A 319 -5.05 -21.93 8.68
N LEU A 320 -5.42 -21.95 7.40
CA LEU A 320 -4.51 -22.42 6.34
C LEU A 320 -3.39 -21.41 6.08
N ALA A 321 -2.17 -21.92 5.98
CA ALA A 321 -1.00 -21.15 5.56
C ALA A 321 -0.12 -21.94 4.59
N GLY A 322 0.69 -21.24 3.80
CA GLY A 322 1.68 -21.86 2.91
C GLY A 322 1.07 -22.78 1.86
N SER A 323 1.73 -23.90 1.60
CA SER A 323 1.31 -24.87 0.58
C SER A 323 -0.03 -25.59 0.89
N ALA A 324 -0.50 -25.54 2.14
CA ALA A 324 -1.76 -26.15 2.55
C ALA A 324 -2.97 -25.47 1.90
N ILE A 325 -2.87 -24.16 1.64
CA ILE A 325 -3.92 -23.37 0.96
C ILE A 325 -4.30 -24.03 -0.37
N ARG A 326 -3.32 -24.29 -1.24
CA ARG A 326 -3.57 -24.87 -2.57
C ARG A 326 -4.15 -26.28 -2.50
N LYS A 327 -3.67 -27.10 -1.56
CA LYS A 327 -4.15 -28.48 -1.41
C LYS A 327 -5.60 -28.50 -0.96
N LYS A 328 -5.96 -27.67 0.02
CA LYS A 328 -7.30 -27.68 0.61
C LYS A 328 -8.34 -27.01 -0.31
N LEU A 329 -7.93 -25.98 -1.05
CA LEU A 329 -8.77 -25.28 -2.03
C LEU A 329 -8.70 -25.86 -3.45
N ALA A 330 -8.21 -27.08 -3.62
CA ALA A 330 -8.05 -27.68 -4.96
C ALA A 330 -9.38 -27.75 -5.74
N ASN A 331 -10.49 -28.02 -5.05
CA ASN A 331 -11.84 -28.03 -5.61
C ASN A 331 -12.29 -26.66 -6.15
N VAL A 332 -11.76 -25.57 -5.62
CA VAL A 332 -12.05 -24.19 -6.05
C VAL A 332 -11.05 -23.72 -7.09
N LEU A 333 -9.75 -23.95 -6.85
CA LEU A 333 -8.68 -23.44 -7.69
C LEU A 333 -8.55 -24.18 -9.02
N THR A 334 -8.87 -25.49 -9.07
CA THR A 334 -8.74 -26.27 -10.31
C THR A 334 -9.71 -25.79 -11.38
N PRO A 335 -11.04 -25.65 -11.12
CA PRO A 335 -11.96 -25.09 -12.11
C PRO A 335 -11.57 -23.69 -12.61
N ILE A 336 -11.07 -22.83 -11.71
CA ILE A 336 -10.58 -21.49 -12.07
C ILE A 336 -9.36 -21.58 -12.99
N GLN A 337 -8.39 -22.44 -12.67
CA GLN A 337 -7.20 -22.64 -13.50
C GLN A 337 -7.53 -23.23 -14.87
N ASP A 338 -8.48 -24.16 -14.94
CA ASP A 338 -8.91 -24.76 -16.21
C ASP A 338 -9.61 -23.74 -17.09
N ALA A 339 -10.48 -22.90 -16.51
CA ALA A 339 -11.12 -21.79 -17.23
C ALA A 339 -10.08 -20.76 -17.71
N LEU A 340 -9.13 -20.36 -16.86
CA LEU A 340 -8.03 -19.47 -17.26
C LEU A 340 -7.22 -20.07 -18.41
N LYS A 341 -6.86 -21.36 -18.31
CA LYS A 341 -6.14 -22.06 -19.37
C LYS A 341 -6.92 -22.05 -20.68
N LEU A 342 -8.22 -22.33 -20.65
CA LEU A 342 -9.09 -22.31 -21.82
C LEU A 342 -9.13 -20.93 -22.48
N LEU A 343 -9.20 -19.86 -21.69
CA LEU A 343 -9.22 -18.47 -22.19
C LEU A 343 -7.86 -17.97 -22.71
N THR A 344 -6.76 -18.53 -22.21
CA THR A 344 -5.40 -18.14 -22.63
C THR A 344 -4.81 -19.03 -23.72
N THR A 345 -5.56 -20.02 -24.18
CA THR A 345 -5.15 -20.88 -25.30
C THR A 345 -5.78 -20.34 -26.60
N PRO A 346 -5.00 -20.20 -27.69
CA PRO A 346 -5.51 -19.74 -28.99
C PRO A 346 -6.76 -20.48 -29.43
#